data_AF-A0A7J7YV00-F1
#
_entry.id   AF-A0A7J7YV00-F1
#
_cell.length_a   1.000
_cell.length_b   1.000
_cell.length_c   1.000
_cell.angle_alpha   90.00
_cell.angle_beta   90.00
_cell.angle_gamma   90.00
#
_symmetry.space_group_name_H-M   'P 1'
#
loop_
_entity.id
_entity.type
_entity.pdbx_description
1 polymer ?
#
loop_
_entity_poly.entity_id
_entity_poly.type
_entity_poly.pdbx_seq_one_letter_code
_entity_poly.pdbx_strand_id
1 'polypeptide(L)'
;MVAQRRVCTSLEPSCSCSSESQECQTTVSSGEIVEILKKGDAFVLDIDLDFFSVKNPFKEMFTQEEYKILQELYQFKKPGTNLTEEDLVDCVDTRIHQLEDLEATFADLCDGDDEETVQKWASNPGMESLIPLVRSLKKRMDVPDYEMVHQAGLTCDYSELPHHVSTEQEIEYLIQSVYYLLKSLPKPTLVTIARSSLDDYCPSEQVDAIQEKVLSVLRSLYGTLDLHLEYSAESSPP
;
A
#
# COMPACT_ATOMS: atom_id res chain seq x y z
N MET A 1 -64.85 14.03 -5.93
CA MET A 1 -63.49 14.54 -5.71
C MET A 1 -63.13 14.19 -4.26
N VAL A 2 -61.94 13.62 -4.00
CA VAL A 2 -61.50 13.02 -2.72
C VAL A 2 -62.16 11.65 -2.46
N ALA A 3 -61.53 10.53 -2.10
CA ALA A 3 -60.13 10.12 -1.90
C ALA A 3 -60.08 8.59 -2.03
N GLN A 4 -58.93 8.03 -2.45
CA GLN A 4 -58.57 6.66 -2.10
C GLN A 4 -57.07 6.58 -1.85
N ARG A 5 -56.73 6.18 -0.61
CA ARG A 5 -55.38 5.92 -0.12
C ARG A 5 -54.74 4.81 -0.95
N ARG A 6 -53.55 5.05 -1.51
CA ARG A 6 -52.61 3.99 -1.89
C ARG A 6 -51.54 3.88 -0.82
N VAL A 7 -51.52 2.72 -0.16
CA VAL A 7 -50.39 2.24 0.63
C VAL A 7 -49.32 1.80 -0.36
N CYS A 8 -48.14 2.42 -0.31
CA CYS A 8 -46.98 1.98 -1.08
C CYS A 8 -46.04 1.26 -0.11
N THR A 9 -46.06 -0.07 -0.15
CA THR A 9 -45.07 -0.95 0.48
C THR A 9 -43.77 -0.88 -0.33
N SER A 10 -42.74 -0.23 0.20
CA SER A 10 -41.39 -0.31 -0.36
C SER A 10 -40.73 -1.60 0.10
N LEU A 11 -40.43 -2.45 -0.87
CA LEU A 11 -39.75 -3.73 -0.75
C LEU A 11 -38.29 -3.53 -0.32
N GLU A 12 -37.88 -4.24 0.72
CA GLU A 12 -36.46 -4.46 1.02
C GLU A 12 -35.85 -5.40 -0.04
N PRO A 13 -34.59 -5.19 -0.48
CA PRO A 13 -33.90 -6.18 -1.27
C PRO A 13 -33.33 -7.27 -0.36
N SER A 14 -34.03 -8.41 -0.32
CA SER A 14 -33.50 -9.67 0.20
C SER A 14 -32.46 -10.23 -0.79
N CYS A 15 -31.19 -10.11 -0.46
CA CYS A 15 -30.12 -10.84 -1.15
C CYS A 15 -29.87 -12.15 -0.39
N SER A 16 -30.53 -13.21 -0.83
CA SER A 16 -30.27 -14.57 -0.38
C SER A 16 -29.16 -15.15 -1.25
N CYS A 17 -27.93 -15.15 -0.75
CA CYS A 17 -26.83 -15.91 -1.33
C CYS A 17 -26.38 -16.98 -0.34
N SER A 18 -26.50 -18.22 -0.79
CA SER A 18 -26.32 -19.47 -0.08
C SER A 18 -24.89 -19.66 0.42
N SER A 19 -24.79 -20.25 1.60
CA SER A 19 -23.60 -20.70 2.32
C SER A 19 -22.71 -21.64 1.49
N GLU A 20 -21.38 -21.45 1.58
CA GLU A 20 -20.33 -22.47 1.84
C GLU A 20 -18.97 -22.02 1.31
N SER A 21 -18.19 -21.34 2.17
CA SER A 21 -16.72 -21.43 2.28
C SER A 21 -16.32 -20.57 3.47
N GLN A 22 -16.03 -21.25 4.57
CA GLN A 22 -15.66 -20.63 5.84
C GLN A 22 -14.18 -20.23 5.76
N GLU A 23 -13.89 -19.13 5.06
CA GLU A 23 -12.63 -18.41 5.29
C GLU A 23 -12.72 -17.78 6.67
N CYS A 24 -11.78 -18.17 7.55
CA CYS A 24 -11.61 -17.55 8.86
C CYS A 24 -10.96 -16.16 8.70
N GLN A 25 -11.65 -15.24 8.01
CA GLN A 25 -11.47 -13.83 8.27
C GLN A 25 -12.28 -13.53 9.52
N THR A 26 -11.61 -13.43 10.66
CA THR A 26 -12.23 -12.85 11.85
C THR A 26 -12.39 -11.36 11.53
N THR A 27 -13.49 -11.01 10.87
CA THR A 27 -13.85 -9.61 10.62
C THR A 27 -14.26 -9.03 11.96
N VAL A 28 -13.28 -8.55 12.72
CA VAL A 28 -13.54 -7.86 13.98
C VAL A 28 -14.42 -6.67 13.64
N SER A 29 -15.66 -6.70 14.11
CA SER A 29 -16.60 -5.63 13.82
C SER A 29 -16.16 -4.37 14.55
N SER A 30 -16.53 -3.19 14.02
CA SER A 30 -16.25 -1.91 14.69
C SER A 30 -16.79 -1.89 16.14
N GLY A 31 -17.86 -2.63 16.41
CA GLY A 31 -18.41 -2.80 17.76
C GLY A 31 -17.47 -3.56 18.72
N GLU A 32 -16.81 -4.60 18.25
CA GLU A 32 -15.85 -5.37 19.06
C GLU A 32 -14.60 -4.55 19.39
N ILE A 33 -14.08 -3.78 18.43
CA ILE A 33 -12.96 -2.84 18.66
C ILE A 33 -13.35 -1.83 19.74
N VAL A 34 -14.54 -1.24 19.65
CA VAL A 34 -15.05 -0.31 20.66
C VAL A 34 -15.14 -0.95 22.03
N GLU A 35 -15.60 -2.21 22.13
CA GLU A 35 -15.66 -2.92 23.40
C GLU A 35 -14.28 -3.20 24.00
N ILE A 36 -13.32 -3.58 23.17
CA ILE A 36 -11.92 -3.81 23.58
C ILE A 36 -11.34 -2.50 24.13
N LEU A 37 -11.47 -1.41 23.37
CA LEU A 37 -10.93 -0.11 23.77
C LEU A 37 -11.60 0.48 25.01
N LYS A 38 -12.88 0.18 25.25
CA LYS A 38 -13.59 0.60 26.47
C LYS A 38 -13.18 -0.19 27.72
N LYS A 39 -12.75 -1.44 27.55
CA LYS A 39 -12.30 -2.31 28.65
C LYS A 39 -10.81 -2.11 28.96
N GLY A 40 -10.02 -1.71 27.98
CA GLY A 40 -8.59 -1.44 28.13
C GLY A 40 -8.29 -0.12 28.84
N ASP A 41 -7.07 0.00 29.37
CA ASP A 41 -6.63 1.16 30.14
C ASP A 41 -6.13 2.33 29.26
N ALA A 42 -5.44 2.02 28.16
CA ALA A 42 -4.82 3.00 27.26
C ALA A 42 -4.57 2.42 25.86
N PHE A 43 -4.58 3.27 24.83
CA PHE A 43 -4.16 2.90 23.47
C PHE A 43 -3.50 4.07 22.74
N VAL A 44 -2.70 3.74 21.74
CA VAL A 44 -2.07 4.68 20.79
C VAL A 44 -2.83 4.61 19.47
N LEU A 45 -3.17 5.76 18.91
CA LEU A 45 -3.79 5.89 17.60
C LEU A 45 -2.71 6.27 16.59
N ASP A 46 -2.42 5.38 15.65
CA ASP A 46 -1.52 5.66 14.53
C ASP A 46 -2.34 6.03 13.28
N ILE A 47 -1.94 7.09 12.59
CA ILE A 47 -2.62 7.60 11.40
C ILE A 47 -1.60 7.78 10.28
N ASP A 48 -1.62 6.89 9.31
CA ASP A 48 -0.88 7.05 8.06
C ASP A 48 -1.67 7.97 7.12
N LEU A 49 -1.02 9.02 6.60
CA LEU A 49 -1.69 9.97 5.72
C LEU A 49 -1.92 9.43 4.31
N ASP A 50 -1.15 8.43 3.91
CA ASP A 50 -1.34 7.72 2.64
C ASP A 50 -2.68 6.96 2.58
N PHE A 51 -3.32 6.65 3.71
CA PHE A 51 -4.71 6.16 3.73
C PHE A 51 -5.69 7.09 3.00
N PHE A 52 -5.47 8.41 3.09
CA PHE A 52 -6.36 9.40 2.47
C PHE A 52 -6.07 9.59 0.97
N SER A 53 -4.84 9.37 0.57
CA SER A 53 -4.38 9.46 -0.81
C SER A 53 -3.04 8.75 -0.92
N VAL A 54 -2.96 7.73 -1.77
CA VAL A 54 -1.78 6.87 -1.88
C VAL A 54 -1.25 6.86 -3.30
N LYS A 55 0.06 6.77 -3.41
CA LYS A 55 0.78 6.69 -4.67
C LYS A 55 1.82 5.58 -4.57
N ASN A 56 1.87 4.74 -5.59
CA ASN A 56 3.01 3.87 -5.82
C ASN A 56 4.16 4.72 -6.41
N PRO A 57 5.26 4.97 -5.66
CA PRO A 57 6.34 5.84 -6.11
C PRO A 57 7.12 5.25 -7.31
N PHE A 58 7.19 3.93 -7.42
CA PHE A 58 7.92 3.26 -8.50
C PHE A 58 7.30 3.50 -9.88
N LYS A 59 5.99 3.76 -9.96
CA LYS A 59 5.29 4.08 -11.22
C LYS A 59 5.71 5.40 -11.86
N GLU A 60 6.33 6.29 -11.09
CA GLU A 60 6.92 7.53 -11.63
C GLU A 60 8.42 7.41 -11.86
N MET A 61 9.08 6.55 -11.09
CA MET A 61 10.52 6.32 -11.21
C MET A 61 10.89 5.57 -12.50
N PHE A 62 10.06 4.62 -12.90
CA PHE A 62 10.27 3.76 -14.07
C PHE A 62 9.29 4.07 -15.20
N THR A 63 9.72 3.87 -16.43
CA THR A 63 8.78 3.96 -17.58
C THR A 63 7.78 2.79 -17.52
N GLN A 64 6.67 2.91 -18.25
CA GLN A 64 5.69 1.82 -18.34
C GLN A 64 6.31 0.54 -18.91
N GLU A 65 7.23 0.66 -19.86
CA GLU A 65 7.96 -0.48 -20.43
C GLU A 65 8.93 -1.10 -19.43
N GLU A 66 9.70 -0.30 -18.69
CA GLU A 66 10.60 -0.78 -17.63
C GLU A 66 9.82 -1.49 -16.53
N TYR A 67 8.71 -0.89 -16.09
CA TYR A 67 7.83 -1.47 -15.08
C TYR A 67 7.26 -2.81 -15.56
N LYS A 68 6.78 -2.89 -16.80
CA LYS A 68 6.30 -4.15 -17.38
C LYS A 68 7.38 -5.24 -17.40
N ILE A 69 8.63 -4.88 -17.71
CA ILE A 69 9.75 -5.83 -17.67
C ILE A 69 9.98 -6.33 -16.24
N LEU A 70 9.91 -5.45 -15.24
CA LEU A 70 10.00 -5.86 -13.83
C LEU A 70 8.87 -6.83 -13.46
N GLN A 71 7.63 -6.58 -13.91
CA GLN A 71 6.53 -7.53 -13.70
C GLN A 71 6.84 -8.90 -14.30
N GLU A 72 7.41 -8.95 -15.51
CA GLU A 72 7.79 -10.21 -16.16
C GLU A 72 8.89 -10.96 -15.38
N LEU A 73 9.94 -10.26 -14.94
CA LEU A 73 11.05 -10.86 -14.19
C LEU A 73 10.62 -11.41 -12.82
N TYR A 74 9.73 -10.69 -12.13
CA TYR A 74 9.27 -11.03 -10.78
C TYR A 74 8.00 -11.88 -10.76
N GLN A 75 7.39 -12.13 -11.93
CA GLN A 75 6.20 -12.96 -12.03
C GLN A 75 6.50 -14.37 -11.51
N PHE A 76 5.61 -14.88 -10.66
CA PHE A 76 5.67 -16.25 -10.19
C PHE A 76 4.31 -16.92 -10.34
N LYS A 77 4.31 -18.26 -10.35
CA LYS A 77 3.09 -19.04 -10.37
C LYS A 77 2.54 -19.14 -8.96
N LYS A 78 1.46 -18.41 -8.69
CA LYS A 78 0.75 -18.48 -7.42
C LYS A 78 0.15 -19.87 -7.14
N PRO A 79 -0.04 -20.24 -5.87
CA PRO A 79 -0.76 -21.44 -5.52
C PRO A 79 -2.22 -21.37 -6.01
N GLY A 80 -2.74 -22.49 -6.52
CA GLY A 80 -4.15 -22.65 -6.87
C GLY A 80 -5.04 -22.80 -5.63
N THR A 81 -6.36 -22.80 -5.81
CA THR A 81 -7.32 -22.87 -4.69
C THR A 81 -7.47 -24.26 -4.06
N ASN A 82 -7.04 -25.32 -4.75
CA ASN A 82 -7.18 -26.71 -4.31
C ASN A 82 -5.82 -27.42 -4.37
N LEU A 83 -4.91 -27.02 -3.49
CA LEU A 83 -3.56 -27.57 -3.44
C LEU A 83 -3.35 -28.48 -2.23
N THR A 84 -2.44 -29.43 -2.38
CA THR A 84 -1.90 -30.20 -1.26
C THR A 84 -0.86 -29.39 -0.50
N GLU A 85 -0.50 -29.85 0.70
CA GLU A 85 0.62 -29.25 1.47
C GLU A 85 1.93 -29.30 0.68
N GLU A 86 2.18 -30.40 -0.04
CA GLU A 86 3.36 -30.58 -0.90
C GLU A 86 3.40 -29.52 -2.02
N ASP A 87 2.29 -29.27 -2.70
CA ASP A 87 2.21 -28.24 -3.74
C ASP A 87 2.47 -26.82 -3.19
N LEU A 88 2.10 -26.56 -1.92
CA LEU A 88 2.37 -25.28 -1.26
C LEU A 88 3.85 -25.13 -0.90
N VAL A 89 4.47 -26.19 -0.40
CA VAL A 89 5.91 -26.21 -0.11
C VAL A 89 6.70 -25.98 -1.39
N ASP A 90 6.40 -26.70 -2.46
CA ASP A 90 7.05 -26.54 -3.77
C ASP A 90 6.89 -25.11 -4.31
N CYS A 91 5.72 -24.50 -4.12
CA CYS A 91 5.47 -23.13 -4.53
C CYS A 91 6.31 -22.11 -3.75
N VAL A 92 6.42 -22.30 -2.43
CA VAL A 92 7.23 -21.43 -1.56
C VAL A 92 8.71 -21.59 -1.90
N ASP A 93 9.19 -22.82 -2.02
CA ASP A 93 10.58 -23.12 -2.35
C ASP A 93 10.93 -22.52 -3.71
N THR A 94 10.10 -22.71 -4.74
CA THR A 94 10.32 -22.11 -6.06
C THR A 94 10.38 -20.58 -6.00
N ARG A 95 9.51 -19.95 -5.19
CA ARG A 95 9.51 -18.49 -5.03
C ARG A 95 10.75 -17.99 -4.29
N ILE A 96 11.22 -18.69 -3.26
CA ILE A 96 12.45 -18.36 -2.54
C ILE A 96 13.63 -18.36 -3.50
N HIS A 97 13.86 -19.46 -4.23
CA HIS A 97 14.98 -19.56 -5.17
C HIS A 97 14.93 -18.47 -6.25
N GLN A 98 13.74 -18.16 -6.79
CA GLN A 98 13.59 -17.06 -7.75
C GLN A 98 14.01 -15.70 -7.16
N LEU A 99 13.58 -15.41 -5.93
CA LEU A 99 13.92 -14.15 -5.26
C LEU A 99 15.41 -14.06 -4.92
N GLU A 100 16.03 -15.17 -4.50
CA GLU A 100 17.47 -15.27 -4.26
C GLU A 100 18.27 -15.04 -5.57
N ASP A 101 17.83 -15.64 -6.68
CA ASP A 101 18.45 -15.43 -7.99
C ASP A 101 18.32 -13.96 -8.46
N LEU A 102 17.16 -13.33 -8.23
CA LEU A 102 16.94 -11.92 -8.53
C LEU A 102 17.81 -11.01 -7.64
N GLU A 103 17.86 -11.25 -6.33
CA GLU A 103 18.70 -10.51 -5.38
C GLU A 103 20.17 -10.60 -5.78
N ALA A 104 20.67 -11.80 -6.07
CA ALA A 104 22.04 -12.01 -6.53
C ALA A 104 22.32 -11.29 -7.87
N THR A 105 21.35 -11.32 -8.80
CA THR A 105 21.47 -10.61 -10.09
C THR A 105 21.64 -9.11 -9.87
N PHE A 106 20.78 -8.47 -9.08
CA PHE A 106 20.84 -7.03 -8.87
C PHE A 106 22.01 -6.61 -7.98
N ALA A 107 22.46 -7.45 -7.04
CA ALA A 107 23.69 -7.24 -6.29
C ALA A 107 24.93 -7.23 -7.20
N ASP A 108 25.05 -8.20 -8.13
CA ASP A 108 26.14 -8.21 -9.12
C ASP A 108 26.09 -6.95 -10.02
N LEU A 109 24.90 -6.46 -10.39
CA LEU A 109 24.75 -5.24 -11.19
C LEU A 109 25.13 -3.97 -10.43
N CYS A 110 24.98 -3.94 -9.10
CA CYS A 110 25.51 -2.86 -8.27
C CYS A 110 27.05 -2.80 -8.32
N ASP A 111 27.73 -3.94 -8.44
CA ASP A 111 29.18 -4.00 -8.60
C ASP A 111 29.62 -3.67 -10.03
N GLY A 112 28.82 -4.05 -11.04
CA GLY A 112 29.05 -3.69 -12.44
C GLY A 112 27.99 -4.19 -13.43
N ASP A 113 27.59 -3.33 -14.36
CA ASP A 113 26.53 -3.57 -15.34
C ASP A 113 27.04 -3.69 -16.79
N ASP A 114 28.25 -4.25 -16.95
CA ASP A 114 28.85 -4.50 -18.25
C ASP A 114 28.12 -5.60 -19.05
N GLU A 115 28.38 -5.67 -20.35
CA GLU A 115 27.67 -6.60 -21.25
C GLU A 115 27.89 -8.08 -20.87
N GLU A 116 29.05 -8.45 -20.30
CA GLU A 116 29.35 -9.82 -19.90
C GLU A 116 28.50 -10.21 -18.68
N THR A 117 28.46 -9.35 -17.67
CA THR A 117 27.69 -9.55 -16.44
C THR A 117 26.19 -9.67 -16.74
N VAL A 118 25.65 -8.75 -17.55
CA VAL A 118 24.23 -8.77 -17.93
C VAL A 118 23.91 -10.02 -18.77
N GLN A 119 24.78 -10.40 -19.71
CA GLN A 119 24.55 -11.57 -20.57
C GLN A 119 24.64 -12.89 -19.79
N LYS A 120 25.51 -12.98 -18.79
CA LYS A 120 25.63 -14.14 -17.89
C LYS A 120 24.29 -14.39 -17.18
N TRP A 121 23.73 -13.38 -16.52
CA TRP A 121 22.46 -13.52 -15.80
C TRP A 121 21.27 -13.71 -16.73
N ALA A 122 21.21 -12.99 -17.85
CA ALA A 122 20.13 -13.13 -18.83
C ALA A 122 20.10 -14.49 -19.55
N SER A 123 21.15 -15.31 -19.41
CA SER A 123 21.18 -16.69 -19.92
C SER A 123 20.46 -17.68 -19.00
N ASN A 124 20.12 -17.27 -17.78
CA ASN A 124 19.32 -18.08 -16.86
C ASN A 124 17.84 -18.09 -17.30
N PRO A 125 17.12 -19.22 -17.20
CA PRO A 125 15.70 -19.28 -17.53
C PRO A 125 14.88 -18.25 -16.76
N GLY A 126 14.07 -17.45 -17.45
CA GLY A 126 13.22 -16.42 -16.83
C GLY A 126 13.89 -15.06 -16.65
N MET A 127 15.18 -14.92 -16.97
CA MET A 127 15.93 -13.66 -16.88
C MET A 127 16.15 -12.98 -18.23
N GLU A 128 15.50 -13.45 -19.30
CA GLU A 128 15.76 -12.99 -20.67
C GLU A 128 15.47 -11.49 -20.85
N SER A 129 14.50 -10.96 -20.10
CA SER A 129 14.12 -9.55 -20.12
C SER A 129 15.10 -8.64 -19.34
N LEU A 130 16.15 -9.17 -18.70
CA LEU A 130 17.16 -8.37 -18.00
C LEU A 130 17.94 -7.45 -18.96
N ILE A 131 18.32 -7.95 -20.14
CA ILE A 131 19.05 -7.17 -21.15
C ILE A 131 18.29 -5.91 -21.58
N PRO A 132 17.02 -6.00 -22.04
CA PRO A 132 16.28 -4.80 -22.40
C PRO A 132 16.02 -3.86 -21.22
N LEU A 133 15.86 -4.36 -19.99
CA LEU A 133 15.74 -3.54 -18.78
C LEU A 133 16.99 -2.69 -18.57
N VAL A 134 18.15 -3.34 -18.44
CA VAL A 134 19.44 -2.66 -18.19
C VAL A 134 19.75 -1.66 -19.29
N ARG A 135 19.50 -2.02 -20.56
CA ARG A 135 19.67 -1.11 -21.69
C ARG A 135 18.78 0.12 -21.60
N SER A 136 17.51 -0.04 -21.18
CA SER A 136 16.60 1.09 -21.01
C SER A 136 17.08 2.01 -19.90
N LEU A 137 17.43 1.45 -18.75
CA LEU A 137 17.91 2.19 -17.59
C LEU A 137 19.16 3.01 -17.91
N LYS A 138 20.20 2.38 -18.48
CA LYS A 138 21.46 3.05 -18.88
C LYS A 138 21.28 4.14 -19.94
N LYS A 139 20.20 4.07 -20.73
CA LYS A 139 19.90 5.12 -21.72
C LYS A 139 19.35 6.38 -21.06
N ARG A 140 18.66 6.24 -19.93
CA ARG A 140 17.94 7.31 -19.25
C ARG A 140 18.65 7.81 -17.99
N MET A 141 19.49 6.97 -17.39
CA MET A 141 20.21 7.20 -16.15
C MET A 141 21.72 7.02 -16.41
N ASP A 142 22.55 7.91 -15.87
CA ASP A 142 24.02 7.83 -15.99
C ASP A 142 24.56 6.63 -15.21
N VAL A 143 24.03 6.43 -14.00
CA VAL A 143 24.26 5.25 -13.16
C VAL A 143 22.88 4.78 -12.65
N PRO A 144 22.35 3.66 -13.15
CA PRO A 144 21.12 3.08 -12.62
C PRO A 144 21.26 2.69 -11.15
N ASP A 145 20.24 2.96 -10.35
CA ASP A 145 20.15 2.49 -8.97
C ASP A 145 19.53 1.09 -8.96
N TYR A 146 20.38 0.06 -9.07
CA TYR A 146 19.94 -1.33 -9.17
C TYR A 146 19.32 -1.88 -7.89
N GLU A 147 19.68 -1.31 -6.72
CA GLU A 147 19.01 -1.60 -5.46
C GLU A 147 17.55 -1.15 -5.56
N MET A 148 17.31 0.09 -6.01
CA MET A 148 15.95 0.60 -6.17
C MET A 148 15.15 -0.13 -7.26
N VAL A 149 15.81 -0.57 -8.34
CA VAL A 149 15.19 -1.42 -9.37
C VAL A 149 14.74 -2.75 -8.76
N HIS A 150 15.57 -3.36 -7.91
CA HIS A 150 15.23 -4.60 -7.21
C HIS A 150 14.04 -4.39 -6.25
N GLN A 151 14.06 -3.32 -5.45
CA GLN A 151 12.96 -2.97 -4.55
C GLN A 151 11.65 -2.75 -5.31
N ALA A 152 11.68 -2.09 -6.46
CA ALA A 152 10.49 -1.92 -7.30
C ALA A 152 9.93 -3.27 -7.78
N GLY A 153 10.81 -4.16 -8.25
CA GLY A 153 10.45 -5.50 -8.70
C GLY A 153 9.75 -6.34 -7.64
N LEU A 154 10.22 -6.28 -6.39
CA LEU A 154 9.62 -6.98 -5.24
C LEU A 154 8.17 -6.56 -4.98
N THR A 155 7.73 -5.42 -5.52
CA THR A 155 6.44 -4.81 -5.23
C THR A 155 5.50 -4.75 -6.43
N CYS A 156 5.87 -5.34 -7.56
CA CYS A 156 5.11 -5.26 -8.80
C CYS A 156 4.73 -6.63 -9.39
N ASP A 157 4.76 -7.70 -8.59
CA ASP A 157 4.48 -9.05 -9.02
C ASP A 157 2.97 -9.31 -9.27
N TYR A 158 2.32 -10.17 -8.47
CA TYR A 158 0.88 -10.40 -8.55
C TYR A 158 0.08 -9.30 -7.85
N SER A 159 0.63 -8.70 -6.79
CA SER A 159 -0.05 -7.66 -6.01
C SER A 159 0.79 -6.40 -6.00
N GLU A 160 0.50 -5.50 -6.93
CA GLU A 160 1.15 -4.19 -6.95
C GLU A 160 0.85 -3.37 -5.69
N LEU A 161 1.76 -2.46 -5.34
CA LEU A 161 1.49 -1.45 -4.32
C LEU A 161 0.26 -0.60 -4.68
N PRO A 162 -0.54 -0.20 -3.68
CA PRO A 162 -1.66 0.69 -3.88
C PRO A 162 -1.27 1.96 -4.64
N HIS A 163 -2.13 2.38 -5.58
CA HIS A 163 -1.97 3.64 -6.30
C HIS A 163 -3.35 4.24 -6.58
N HIS A 164 -3.72 5.23 -5.78
CA HIS A 164 -4.95 6.00 -5.92
C HIS A 164 -4.73 7.40 -5.33
N VAL A 165 -4.31 8.33 -6.18
CA VAL A 165 -4.21 9.74 -5.81
C VAL A 165 -5.63 10.31 -5.73
N SER A 166 -6.11 10.44 -4.51
CA SER A 166 -7.48 10.86 -4.22
C SER A 166 -7.73 12.30 -4.64
N THR A 167 -8.94 12.57 -5.12
CA THR A 167 -9.46 13.93 -5.30
C THR A 167 -9.71 14.60 -3.95
N GLU A 168 -9.79 15.94 -3.95
CA GLU A 168 -10.11 16.69 -2.72
C GLU A 168 -11.43 16.25 -2.09
N GLN A 169 -12.44 15.93 -2.91
CA GLN A 169 -13.74 15.46 -2.45
C GLN A 169 -13.66 14.08 -1.79
N GLU A 170 -12.89 13.14 -2.36
CA GLU A 170 -12.65 11.83 -1.76
C GLU A 170 -11.92 11.95 -0.41
N ILE A 171 -10.90 12.80 -0.34
CA ILE A 171 -10.17 13.11 0.90
C ILE A 171 -11.16 13.64 1.95
N GLU A 172 -12.06 14.56 1.59
CA GLU A 172 -13.07 15.08 2.52
C GLU A 172 -14.02 14.01 3.06
N TYR A 173 -14.48 13.09 2.20
CA TYR A 173 -15.32 11.97 2.63
C TYR A 173 -14.58 11.01 3.57
N LEU A 174 -13.31 10.72 3.30
CA LEU A 174 -12.47 9.88 4.15
C LEU A 174 -12.22 10.56 5.51
N ILE A 175 -11.86 11.84 5.52
CA ILE A 175 -11.70 12.64 6.75
C ILE A 175 -12.99 12.64 7.58
N GLN A 176 -14.13 12.81 6.93
CA GLN A 176 -15.43 12.79 7.59
C GLN A 176 -15.75 11.41 8.19
N SER A 177 -15.37 10.33 7.50
CA SER A 177 -15.55 8.96 7.97
C SER A 177 -14.67 8.67 9.18
N VAL A 178 -13.40 9.08 9.14
CA VAL A 178 -12.47 9.01 10.28
C VAL A 178 -13.00 9.80 11.47
N TYR A 179 -13.53 11.00 11.26
CA TYR A 179 -14.17 11.78 12.33
C TYR A 179 -15.28 10.99 13.03
N TYR A 180 -16.19 10.36 12.28
CA TYR A 180 -17.28 9.59 12.88
C TYR A 180 -16.80 8.34 13.60
N LEU A 181 -15.79 7.67 13.05
CA LEU A 181 -15.14 6.54 13.69
C LEU A 181 -14.54 6.97 15.03
N LEU A 182 -13.63 7.94 15.03
CA LEU A 182 -12.92 8.42 16.21
C LEU A 182 -13.85 9.01 17.27
N LYS A 183 -14.97 9.63 16.86
CA LYS A 183 -16.01 10.10 17.77
C LYS A 183 -16.65 8.97 18.59
N SER A 184 -16.69 7.76 18.04
CA SER A 184 -17.26 6.59 18.71
C SER A 184 -16.26 5.85 19.61
N LEU A 185 -14.96 6.13 19.45
CA LEU A 185 -13.89 5.51 20.22
C LEU A 185 -13.60 6.31 21.51
N PRO A 186 -13.06 5.67 22.56
CA PRO A 186 -12.46 6.38 23.68
C PRO A 186 -11.32 7.31 23.22
N LYS A 187 -10.99 8.32 24.02
CA LYS A 187 -9.87 9.22 23.72
C LYS A 187 -8.54 8.45 23.74
N PRO A 188 -7.71 8.52 22.69
CA PRO A 188 -6.38 7.89 22.69
C PRO A 188 -5.44 8.57 23.69
N THR A 189 -4.44 7.83 24.16
CA THR A 189 -3.39 8.35 25.05
C THR A 189 -2.34 9.16 24.27
N LEU A 190 -2.01 8.69 23.07
CA LEU A 190 -1.08 9.31 22.14
C LEU A 190 -1.62 9.14 20.72
N VAL A 191 -1.40 10.13 19.87
CA VAL A 191 -1.65 10.03 18.43
C VAL A 191 -0.31 10.18 17.71
N THR A 192 0.03 9.21 16.87
CA THR A 192 1.14 9.27 15.92
C THR A 192 0.59 9.52 14.53
N ILE A 193 1.31 10.28 13.71
CA ILE A 193 0.91 10.57 12.33
C ILE A 193 2.12 10.32 11.44
N ALA A 194 2.03 9.31 10.58
CA ALA A 194 3.01 9.08 9.52
C ALA A 194 2.62 9.90 8.30
N ARG A 195 3.51 10.80 7.86
CA ARG A 195 3.26 11.63 6.68
C ARG A 195 3.44 10.88 5.36
N SER A 196 4.26 9.82 5.36
CA SER A 196 4.65 9.04 4.17
C SER A 196 5.04 9.90 2.97
N SER A 197 5.66 11.07 3.22
CA SER A 197 5.99 12.05 2.17
C SER A 197 7.46 12.06 1.78
N LEU A 198 8.33 11.39 2.53
CA LEU A 198 9.76 11.28 2.19
C LEU A 198 10.04 10.09 1.26
N ASP A 199 9.19 9.08 1.32
CA ASP A 199 9.16 7.88 0.50
C ASP A 199 8.08 7.94 -0.60
N ASP A 200 7.46 9.11 -0.78
CA ASP A 200 6.49 9.42 -1.84
C ASP A 200 5.22 8.56 -1.89
N TYR A 201 4.89 7.82 -0.81
CA TYR A 201 3.64 7.05 -0.73
C TYR A 201 2.41 7.94 -0.54
N CYS A 202 2.52 9.03 0.22
CA CYS A 202 1.52 10.08 0.27
C CYS A 202 1.93 11.22 -0.68
N PRO A 203 1.08 11.64 -1.63
CA PRO A 203 1.43 12.68 -2.59
C PRO A 203 1.89 13.98 -1.92
N SER A 204 3.12 14.41 -2.25
CA SER A 204 3.79 15.58 -1.65
C SER A 204 2.99 16.88 -1.77
N GLU A 205 2.18 17.00 -2.81
CA GLU A 205 1.31 18.14 -3.08
C GLU A 205 0.00 18.12 -2.27
N GLN A 206 -0.35 16.99 -1.65
CA GLN A 206 -1.57 16.80 -0.86
C GLN A 206 -1.30 16.63 0.64
N VAL A 207 -0.12 16.13 1.03
CA VAL A 207 0.20 15.73 2.40
C VAL A 207 -0.07 16.82 3.45
N ASP A 208 0.31 18.08 3.19
CA ASP A 208 0.12 19.16 4.14
C ASP A 208 -1.37 19.49 4.33
N ALA A 209 -2.15 19.47 3.24
CA ALA A 209 -3.59 19.70 3.29
C ALA A 209 -4.33 18.57 4.02
N ILE A 210 -3.93 17.31 3.79
CA ILE A 210 -4.46 16.14 4.49
C ILE A 210 -4.11 16.23 5.99
N GLN A 211 -2.85 16.52 6.33
CA GLN A 211 -2.39 16.67 7.72
C GLN A 211 -3.23 17.71 8.45
N GLU A 212 -3.46 18.90 7.87
CA GLU A 212 -4.27 19.93 8.51
C GLU A 212 -5.73 19.52 8.70
N LYS A 213 -6.32 18.80 7.73
CA LYS A 213 -7.68 18.25 7.87
C LYS A 213 -7.76 17.23 9.01
N VAL A 214 -6.76 16.34 9.14
CA VAL A 214 -6.67 15.38 10.25
C VAL A 214 -6.50 16.10 11.59
N LEU A 215 -5.58 17.05 11.69
CA LEU A 215 -5.36 17.85 12.91
C LEU A 215 -6.62 18.64 13.30
N SER A 216 -7.38 19.14 12.33
CA SER A 216 -8.67 19.79 12.58
C SER A 216 -9.69 18.84 13.20
N VAL A 217 -9.80 17.61 12.68
CA VAL A 217 -10.64 16.54 13.27
C VAL A 217 -10.20 16.23 14.71
N LEU A 218 -8.91 16.05 14.94
CA LEU A 218 -8.37 15.75 16.28
C LEU A 218 -8.61 16.90 17.26
N ARG A 219 -8.43 18.16 16.86
CA ARG A 219 -8.74 19.34 17.68
C ARG A 219 -10.22 19.41 18.04
N SER A 220 -11.09 19.13 17.07
CA SER A 220 -12.54 19.11 17.26
C SER A 220 -13.00 18.06 18.26
N LEU A 221 -12.40 16.85 18.21
CA LEU A 221 -12.76 15.74 19.09
C LEU A 221 -12.11 15.80 20.48
N TYR A 222 -10.85 16.24 20.55
CA TYR A 222 -10.02 16.08 21.74
C TYR A 222 -9.54 17.38 22.39
N GLY A 223 -9.83 18.54 21.77
CA GLY A 223 -9.51 19.87 22.29
C GLY A 223 -8.13 20.37 21.87
N THR A 224 -7.42 21.05 22.78
CA THR A 224 -6.07 21.54 22.51
C THR A 224 -5.10 20.36 22.38
N LEU A 225 -4.27 20.38 21.33
CA LEU A 225 -3.26 19.36 21.06
C LEU A 225 -1.88 19.86 21.44
N ASP A 226 -1.11 19.06 22.17
CA ASP A 226 0.34 19.23 22.29
C ASP A 226 0.99 18.55 21.08
N LEU A 227 1.52 19.35 20.16
CA LEU A 227 1.90 18.92 18.82
C LEU A 227 3.41 19.02 18.64
N HIS A 228 4.03 17.89 18.32
CA HIS A 228 5.47 17.77 18.07
C HIS A 228 5.68 17.40 16.60
N LEU A 229 6.27 18.31 15.82
CA LEU A 229 6.57 18.10 14.39
C LEU A 229 8.04 17.76 14.22
N GLU A 230 8.38 16.49 14.37
CA GLU A 230 9.78 16.03 14.35
C GLU A 230 10.50 16.39 13.04
N TYR A 231 9.80 16.30 11.91
CA TYR A 231 10.32 16.68 10.59
C TYR A 231 10.67 18.16 10.44
N SER A 232 10.20 19.03 11.34
CA SER A 232 10.47 20.48 11.27
C SER A 232 11.73 20.90 12.05
N ALA A 233 12.29 20.00 12.87
CA ALA A 233 13.40 20.29 13.77
C ALA A 233 14.76 20.52 13.06
N GLU A 234 14.86 20.29 11.74
CA GLU A 234 16.10 20.48 10.97
C GLU A 234 16.26 21.85 10.30
N SER A 235 15.39 22.83 10.57
CA SER A 235 15.44 24.17 9.97
C SER A 235 16.31 25.20 10.71
N SER A 236 17.25 24.75 11.56
CA SER A 236 18.24 25.63 12.21
C SER A 236 19.65 25.30 11.70
N PRO A 237 20.27 26.11 10.82
CA PRO A 237 21.68 25.95 10.52
C PRO A 237 22.53 26.36 11.73
N PRO A 238 23.74 25.78 11.91
CA PRO A 238 24.73 26.26 12.87
C PRO A 238 25.25 27.66 12.54
#